data_AF-A0A914XNF0-F1
#
_entry.id   AF-A0A914XNF0-F1
#
_cell.length_a   1.000
_cell.length_b   1.000
_cell.length_c   1.000
_cell.angle_alpha   90.00
_cell.angle_beta   90.00
_cell.angle_gamma   90.00
#
_symmetry.space_group_name_H-M   'P 1'
#
loop_
_entity.id
_entity.type
_entity.pdbx_description
1 polymer ?
#
loop_
_entity_poly.entity_id
_entity_poly.type
_entity_poly.pdbx_seq_one_letter_code
_entity_poly.pdbx_strand_id
1 'polypeptide(L)'
;MSSNTTRTFSDYLPQLLNGSPGLIICFGNGLLLLTILKVKSLRKRKEMWMVMGLAMADFLYGLGNCSLALYRIILMILDKERELTTALECIVLPPVFLTYIGSILVALMNGVISIDRYMAVAWPTHYRHLGRAYVFKRLYRFSQCPLSGCPAGLRGPLFWPVVAMRHWAMVDAMGRASAGLSRGPVAGIFAA
;
A
#
# COMPACT_ATOMS: atom_id res chain seq x y z
N MET A 1 -37.79 -28.60 2.53
CA MET A 1 -38.58 -27.91 3.56
C MET A 1 -37.77 -26.73 4.06
N SER A 2 -38.06 -25.53 3.58
CA SER A 2 -37.37 -24.30 4.02
C SER A 2 -38.08 -23.81 5.28
N SER A 3 -37.46 -24.04 6.44
CA SER A 3 -37.89 -23.42 7.68
C SER A 3 -37.61 -21.92 7.58
N ASN A 4 -38.64 -21.12 7.34
CA ASN A 4 -38.61 -19.65 7.42
C ASN A 4 -38.14 -19.22 8.81
N THR A 5 -36.84 -19.24 9.02
CA THR A 5 -36.19 -18.77 10.23
C THR A 5 -36.07 -17.27 10.03
N THR A 6 -36.87 -16.51 10.75
CA THR A 6 -36.80 -15.05 10.75
C THR A 6 -35.43 -14.63 11.25
N ARG A 7 -34.53 -14.28 10.32
CA ARG A 7 -33.23 -13.69 10.62
C ARG A 7 -33.46 -12.40 11.41
N THR A 8 -32.81 -12.27 12.55
CA THR A 8 -32.97 -11.10 13.41
C THR A 8 -31.85 -10.09 13.12
N PHE A 9 -32.07 -8.83 13.46
CA PHE A 9 -31.04 -7.80 13.35
C PHE A 9 -29.75 -8.17 14.12
N SER A 10 -29.88 -8.98 15.18
CA SER A 10 -28.76 -9.49 15.98
C SER A 10 -27.74 -10.28 15.15
N ASP A 11 -28.16 -10.91 14.06
CA ASP A 11 -27.30 -11.74 13.21
C ASP A 11 -26.37 -10.88 12.32
N TYR A 12 -26.80 -9.67 11.96
CA TYR A 12 -26.03 -8.73 11.13
C TYR A 12 -25.09 -7.84 11.95
N LEU A 13 -25.43 -7.60 13.22
CA LEU A 13 -24.66 -6.75 14.13
C LEU A 13 -23.16 -7.07 14.20
N PRO A 14 -22.71 -8.34 14.33
CA PRO A 14 -21.28 -8.64 14.39
C PRO A 14 -20.57 -8.34 13.07
N GLN A 15 -21.24 -8.50 11.93
CA GLN A 15 -20.63 -8.18 10.63
C GLN A 15 -20.47 -6.68 10.42
N LEU A 16 -21.47 -5.90 10.82
CA LEU A 16 -21.39 -4.44 10.80
C LEU A 16 -20.30 -3.93 11.74
N LEU A 17 -20.22 -4.49 12.95
CA LEU A 17 -19.20 -4.11 13.93
C LEU A 17 -17.79 -4.42 13.41
N ASN A 18 -17.59 -5.58 12.78
CA ASN A 18 -16.31 -5.97 12.19
C ASN A 18 -15.95 -5.17 10.92
N GLY A 19 -16.93 -4.69 10.15
CA GLY A 19 -16.71 -3.83 8.98
C GLY A 19 -16.38 -2.38 9.33
N SER A 20 -16.84 -1.90 10.49
CA SER A 20 -16.70 -0.50 10.91
C SER A 20 -15.26 0.02 11.00
N PRO A 21 -14.25 -0.74 11.49
CA PRO A 21 -12.86 -0.27 11.53
C PRO A 21 -12.29 -0.11 10.12
N GLY A 22 -12.67 -1.01 9.19
CA GLY A 22 -12.24 -0.93 7.79
C GLY A 22 -12.68 0.36 7.11
N LEU A 23 -13.91 0.81 7.38
CA LEU A 23 -14.43 2.09 6.89
C LEU A 23 -13.66 3.29 7.44
N ILE A 24 -13.39 3.31 8.74
CA ILE A 24 -12.64 4.39 9.39
C ILE A 24 -11.22 4.48 8.83
N ILE A 25 -10.54 3.33 8.69
CA ILE A 25 -9.19 3.24 8.12
C ILE A 25 -9.19 3.71 6.65
N CYS A 26 -10.15 3.23 5.85
CA CYS A 26 -10.27 3.60 4.43
C CYS A 26 -10.51 5.11 4.28
N PHE A 27 -11.44 5.67 5.04
CA PHE A 27 -11.76 7.09 4.98
C PHE A 27 -10.59 7.98 5.44
N GLY A 28 -9.99 7.66 6.60
CA GLY A 28 -8.87 8.43 7.15
C GLY A 28 -7.65 8.43 6.23
N ASN A 29 -7.26 7.26 5.72
CA ASN A 29 -6.13 7.15 4.80
C ASN A 29 -6.44 7.73 3.41
N GLY A 30 -7.69 7.63 2.94
CA GLY A 30 -8.14 8.27 1.70
C GLY A 30 -8.01 9.79 1.76
N LEU A 31 -8.43 10.42 2.87
CA LEU A 31 -8.24 11.86 3.09
C LEU A 31 -6.75 12.23 3.13
N LEU A 32 -5.92 11.47 3.85
CA LEU A 32 -4.49 11.72 3.93
C LEU A 32 -3.81 11.66 2.54
N LEU A 33 -4.15 10.65 1.74
CA LEU A 33 -3.67 10.53 0.35
C LEU A 33 -4.11 11.72 -0.49
N LEU A 34 -5.38 12.11 -0.42
CA LEU A 34 -5.89 13.29 -1.14
C LEU A 34 -5.15 14.57 -0.74
N THR A 35 -4.90 14.78 0.55
CA THR A 35 -4.15 15.94 1.05
C THR A 35 -2.72 15.96 0.50
N ILE A 36 -1.99 14.83 0.55
CA ILE A 36 -0.62 14.75 0.04
C ILE A 36 -0.57 14.98 -1.48
N LEU A 37 -1.53 14.43 -2.23
CA LEU A 37 -1.60 14.59 -3.69
C LEU A 37 -1.90 16.04 -4.10
N LYS A 38 -2.81 16.72 -3.40
CA LYS A 38 -3.20 18.10 -3.67
C LYS A 38 -2.10 19.10 -3.31
N VAL A 39 -1.39 18.90 -2.20
CA VAL A 39 -0.41 19.87 -1.70
C VAL A 39 0.99 19.59 -2.26
N LYS A 40 1.38 20.31 -3.33
CA LYS A 40 2.70 20.17 -3.99
C LYS A 40 3.89 20.41 -3.04
N SER A 41 3.73 21.22 -1.99
CA SER A 41 4.82 21.51 -1.02
C SER A 41 5.18 20.28 -0.17
N LEU A 42 4.19 19.45 0.19
CA LEU A 42 4.41 18.24 0.98
C LEU A 42 5.20 17.19 0.18
N ARG A 43 4.90 17.03 -1.11
CA ARG A 43 5.57 16.05 -2.00
C ARG A 43 7.06 16.31 -2.23
N LYS A 44 7.58 17.49 -1.87
CA LYS A 44 9.02 17.78 -1.97
C LYS A 44 9.85 17.06 -0.89
N ARG A 45 9.24 16.67 0.23
CA ARG A 45 9.92 16.02 1.36
C ARG A 45 9.95 14.51 1.18
N LYS A 46 11.12 13.88 1.39
CA LYS A 46 11.30 12.42 1.25
C LYS A 46 10.39 11.62 2.19
N GLU A 47 10.14 12.14 3.39
CA GLU A 47 9.35 11.49 4.42
C GLU A 47 7.88 11.36 3.98
N MET A 48 7.37 12.34 3.24
CA MET A 48 5.99 12.33 2.76
C MET A 48 5.74 11.23 1.73
N TRP A 49 6.77 10.78 1.00
CA TRP A 49 6.64 9.63 0.10
C TRP A 49 6.49 8.30 0.86
N MET A 50 7.21 8.15 1.97
CA MET A 50 7.05 6.96 2.84
C MET A 50 5.68 6.95 3.50
N VAL A 51 5.23 8.10 4.02
CA VAL A 51 3.88 8.27 4.59
C VAL A 51 2.80 7.99 3.54
N MET A 52 2.95 8.48 2.31
CA MET A 52 2.02 8.21 1.22
C MET A 52 1.93 6.72 0.88
N GLY A 53 3.08 6.01 0.85
CA GLY A 53 3.09 4.57 0.62
C GLY A 53 2.42 3.77 1.74
N LEU A 54 2.63 4.17 3.00
CA LEU A 54 1.98 3.55 4.15
C LEU A 54 0.46 3.81 4.12
N ALA A 55 0.05 5.06 3.89
CA ALA A 55 -1.36 5.42 3.75
C ALA A 55 -2.06 4.67 2.61
N MET A 56 -1.37 4.43 1.49
CA MET A 56 -1.89 3.60 0.39
C MET A 56 -2.07 2.15 0.82
N ALA A 57 -1.12 1.58 1.56
CA ALA A 57 -1.22 0.21 2.06
C ALA A 57 -2.38 0.06 3.05
N ASP A 58 -2.53 0.99 3.99
CA ASP A 58 -3.63 1.02 4.95
C ASP A 58 -4.98 1.26 4.26
N PHE A 59 -5.03 2.11 3.23
CA PHE A 59 -6.23 2.31 2.42
C PHE A 59 -6.68 1.01 1.74
N LEU A 60 -5.77 0.29 1.10
CA LEU A 60 -6.07 -1.01 0.47
C LEU A 60 -6.53 -2.05 1.49
N TYR A 61 -5.89 -2.09 2.66
CA TYR A 61 -6.28 -2.98 3.75
C TYR A 61 -7.68 -2.65 4.29
N GLY A 62 -7.98 -1.36 4.52
CA GLY A 62 -9.30 -0.89 4.93
C GLY A 62 -10.37 -1.18 3.89
N LEU A 63 -10.06 -0.97 2.61
CA LEU A 63 -10.95 -1.28 1.49
C LEU A 63 -11.27 -2.78 1.41
N GLY A 64 -10.26 -3.64 1.51
CA GLY A 64 -10.43 -5.10 1.53
C GLY A 64 -11.36 -5.55 2.67
N ASN A 65 -11.13 -5.04 3.88
CA ASN A 65 -11.99 -5.34 5.04
C ASN A 65 -13.43 -4.83 4.88
N CYS A 66 -13.60 -3.62 4.35
CA CYS A 66 -14.93 -3.07 4.07
C CYS A 66 -15.67 -3.92 3.02
N SER A 67 -15.00 -4.26 1.92
CA SER A 67 -15.55 -5.11 0.86
C SER A 67 -15.88 -6.51 1.36
N LEU A 68 -15.06 -7.07 2.25
CA LEU A 68 -15.29 -8.39 2.84
C LEU A 68 -16.52 -8.39 3.75
N ALA A 69 -16.71 -7.36 4.57
CA ALA A 69 -17.90 -7.20 5.40
C ALA A 69 -19.16 -7.08 4.54
N LEU A 70 -19.13 -6.24 3.50
CA LEU A 70 -20.25 -6.10 2.56
C LEU A 70 -20.57 -7.42 1.84
N TYR A 71 -19.55 -8.13 1.37
CA TYR A 71 -19.72 -9.43 0.70
C TYR A 71 -20.40 -10.45 1.62
N ARG A 72 -20.02 -10.51 2.90
CA ARG A 72 -20.65 -11.42 3.87
C ARG A 72 -22.10 -11.05 4.18
N ILE A 73 -22.44 -9.75 4.24
CA ILE A 73 -23.83 -9.29 4.41
C ILE A 73 -24.67 -9.72 3.21
N ILE A 74 -24.14 -9.60 1.98
CA ILE A 74 -24.82 -10.03 0.76
C ILE A 74 -25.05 -11.55 0.77
N LEU A 75 -24.07 -12.35 1.17
CA LEU A 75 -24.23 -13.81 1.29
C LEU A 75 -25.30 -14.21 2.30
N MET A 76 -25.40 -13.48 3.41
CA MET A 76 -26.46 -13.68 4.41
C MET A 76 -27.85 -13.36 3.85
N ILE A 77 -27.98 -12.27 3.10
CA ILE A 77 -29.26 -11.90 2.47
C ILE A 77 -29.68 -12.96 1.44
N LEU A 78 -28.71 -13.58 0.75
CA LEU A 78 -28.96 -14.65 -0.23
C LEU A 78 -29.13 -16.04 0.38
N ASP A 79 -29.02 -16.20 1.71
CA ASP A 79 -29.09 -17.49 2.41
C ASP A 79 -28.03 -18.52 1.94
N LYS A 80 -26.92 -18.05 1.37
CA LYS A 80 -25.84 -18.89 0.81
C LYS A 80 -24.69 -19.15 1.77
N GLU A 81 -24.82 -18.77 3.03
CA GLU A 81 -23.77 -18.92 4.05
C GLU A 81 -23.36 -20.37 4.31
N ARG A 82 -24.22 -21.35 3.98
CA ARG A 82 -24.00 -22.79 4.20
C ARG A 82 -23.40 -23.50 2.98
N GLU A 83 -23.27 -22.83 1.84
CA GLU A 83 -22.60 -23.42 0.68
C GLU A 83 -21.09 -23.51 0.98
N LEU A 84 -20.60 -24.74 1.12
CA LEU A 84 -19.18 -25.02 1.32
C LEU A 84 -18.42 -24.63 0.04
N THR A 85 -17.81 -23.46 0.06
CA THR A 85 -16.88 -23.04 -1.00
C THR A 85 -15.52 -23.70 -0.79
N THR A 86 -14.84 -24.02 -1.89
CA THR A 86 -13.50 -24.59 -1.80
C THR A 86 -12.51 -23.55 -1.29
N ALA A 87 -11.44 -24.00 -0.61
CA ALA A 87 -10.42 -23.08 -0.09
C ALA A 87 -9.79 -22.20 -1.18
N LEU A 88 -9.64 -22.73 -2.40
CA LEU A 88 -9.10 -21.99 -3.54
C LEU A 88 -10.03 -20.86 -3.99
N GLU A 89 -11.33 -21.11 -4.07
CA GLU A 89 -12.32 -20.08 -4.42
C GLU A 89 -12.35 -18.95 -3.38
N CYS A 90 -12.16 -19.29 -2.10
CA CYS A 90 -12.08 -18.29 -1.03
C CYS A 90 -10.86 -17.38 -1.16
N ILE A 91 -9.70 -17.92 -1.53
CA ILE A 91 -8.46 -17.14 -1.71
C ILE A 91 -8.54 -16.23 -2.95
N VAL A 92 -9.17 -16.72 -4.02
CA VAL A 92 -9.34 -15.97 -5.28
C VAL A 92 -10.36 -14.84 -5.14
N LEU A 93 -11.15 -14.84 -4.06
CA LEU A 93 -12.16 -13.83 -3.83
C LEU A 93 -11.52 -12.42 -3.71
N PRO A 94 -11.94 -11.44 -4.54
CA PRO A 94 -11.28 -10.13 -4.60
C PRO A 94 -11.14 -9.41 -3.24
N PRO A 95 -12.14 -9.43 -2.33
CA PRO A 95 -12.01 -8.80 -1.02
C PRO A 95 -10.93 -9.45 -0.14
N VAL A 96 -10.84 -10.78 -0.17
CA VAL A 96 -9.83 -11.54 0.59
C VAL A 96 -8.43 -11.24 0.05
N PHE A 97 -8.30 -11.24 -1.27
CA PHE A 97 -7.07 -10.90 -1.95
C PHE A 97 -6.58 -9.47 -1.64
N LEU A 98 -7.50 -8.49 -1.64
CA LEU A 98 -7.21 -7.10 -1.27
C LEU A 98 -6.71 -6.98 0.18
N THR A 99 -7.39 -7.61 1.13
CA THR A 99 -6.96 -7.62 2.53
C THR A 99 -5.59 -8.26 2.69
N TYR A 100 -5.34 -9.38 2.00
CA TYR A 100 -4.07 -10.08 2.03
C TYR A 100 -2.92 -9.21 1.49
N ILE A 101 -3.07 -8.63 0.30
CA ILE A 101 -2.08 -7.71 -0.28
C ILE A 101 -1.88 -6.49 0.61
N GLY A 102 -2.96 -5.88 1.11
CA GLY A 102 -2.90 -4.74 2.01
C GLY A 102 -2.07 -5.06 3.25
N SER A 103 -2.31 -6.19 3.90
CA SER A 103 -1.58 -6.61 5.11
C SER A 103 -0.08 -6.78 4.86
N ILE A 104 0.31 -7.37 3.72
CA ILE A 104 1.72 -7.54 3.33
C ILE A 104 2.36 -6.18 3.06
N LEU A 105 1.66 -5.30 2.34
CA LEU A 105 2.17 -3.96 2.05
C LEU A 105 2.37 -3.12 3.32
N VAL A 106 1.45 -3.20 4.27
CA VAL A 106 1.57 -2.50 5.56
C VAL A 106 2.79 -3.00 6.32
N ALA A 107 2.97 -4.31 6.43
CA ALA A 107 4.14 -4.91 7.09
C ALA A 107 5.45 -4.48 6.43
N LEU A 108 5.50 -4.49 5.09
CA LEU A 108 6.66 -4.06 4.32
C LEU A 108 6.98 -2.58 4.50
N MET A 109 5.98 -1.71 4.39
CA MET A 109 6.18 -0.26 4.55
C MET A 109 6.62 0.08 5.97
N ASN A 110 6.06 -0.57 6.98
CA ASN A 110 6.53 -0.43 8.37
C ASN A 110 7.97 -0.89 8.52
N GLY A 111 8.34 -2.02 7.92
CA GLY A 111 9.74 -2.48 7.90
C GLY A 111 10.69 -1.48 7.25
N VAL A 112 10.30 -0.89 6.11
CA VAL A 112 11.08 0.16 5.44
C VAL A 112 11.25 1.39 6.33
N ILE A 113 10.19 1.83 7.01
CA ILE A 113 10.23 2.98 7.92
C ILE A 113 11.14 2.68 9.12
N SER A 114 11.02 1.50 9.72
CA SER A 114 11.89 1.08 10.83
C SER A 114 13.37 1.06 10.42
N ILE A 115 13.69 0.55 9.24
CA ILE A 115 15.07 0.55 8.71
C ILE A 115 15.56 1.98 8.46
N ASP A 116 14.74 2.85 7.85
CA ASP A 116 15.10 4.25 7.62
C ASP A 116 15.42 4.97 8.94
N ARG A 117 14.59 4.77 9.97
CA ARG A 117 14.79 5.37 11.29
C ARG A 117 15.99 4.77 12.03
N TYR A 118 16.21 3.46 11.93
CA TYR A 118 17.40 2.82 12.49
C TYR A 118 18.69 3.38 11.86
N MET A 119 18.74 3.49 10.53
CA MET A 119 19.91 4.04 9.81
C MET A 119 20.18 5.50 10.20
N ALA A 120 19.12 6.29 10.43
CA ALA A 120 19.25 7.68 10.88
C ALA A 120 19.89 7.79 12.27
N VAL A 121 19.59 6.85 13.17
CA VAL A 121 20.15 6.81 14.53
C VAL A 121 21.55 6.20 14.55
N ALA A 122 21.78 5.08 13.86
CA ALA A 122 23.04 4.36 13.90
C ALA A 122 24.19 5.10 13.18
N TRP A 123 23.89 5.82 12.08
CA TRP A 123 24.91 6.50 11.27
C TRP A 123 24.47 7.91 10.83
N PRO A 124 24.37 8.88 11.76
CA PRO A 124 23.81 10.21 11.47
C PRO A 124 24.63 11.00 10.44
N THR A 125 25.97 10.88 10.47
CA THR A 125 26.87 11.52 9.51
C THR A 125 26.66 10.97 8.10
N HIS A 126 26.65 9.65 7.96
CA HIS A 126 26.41 9.00 6.67
C HIS A 126 24.98 9.26 6.14
N TYR A 127 23.99 9.21 7.03
CA TYR A 127 22.58 9.45 6.67
C TYR A 127 22.34 10.87 6.12
N ARG A 128 23.04 11.89 6.62
CA ARG A 128 22.98 13.26 6.07
C ARG A 128 23.50 13.34 4.64
N HIS A 129 24.59 12.64 4.32
CA HIS A 129 25.20 12.67 2.98
C HIS A 129 24.43 11.84 1.94
N LEU A 130 23.66 10.84 2.37
CA LEU A 130 22.95 9.90 1.50
C LEU A 130 21.77 10.47 0.71
N GLY A 131 21.35 11.72 0.98
CA GLY A 131 20.34 12.42 0.17
C GLY A 131 18.97 11.72 0.12
N ARG A 132 18.14 12.10 -0.87
CA ARG A 132 16.74 11.61 -1.00
C ARG A 132 16.61 10.27 -1.72
N ALA A 133 17.62 9.85 -2.49
CA ALA A 133 17.53 8.68 -3.38
C ALA A 133 17.96 7.36 -2.74
N TYR A 134 18.49 7.39 -1.52
CA TYR A 134 19.15 6.21 -0.93
C TYR A 134 18.21 5.06 -0.60
N VAL A 135 17.06 5.35 0.02
CA VAL A 135 16.12 4.30 0.48
C VAL A 135 15.65 3.45 -0.70
N PHE A 136 15.22 4.09 -1.78
CA PHE A 136 14.80 3.38 -3.00
C PHE A 136 15.96 2.66 -3.69
N LYS A 137 17.14 3.30 -3.82
CA LYS A 137 18.28 2.69 -4.51
C LYS A 137 18.85 1.49 -3.75
N ARG A 138 18.80 1.49 -2.41
CA ARG A 138 19.26 0.38 -1.57
C ARG A 138 18.21 -0.72 -1.44
N LEU A 139 16.92 -0.40 -1.32
CA LEU A 139 15.85 -1.41 -1.37
C LEU A 139 15.86 -2.15 -2.72
N TYR A 140 16.07 -1.42 -3.81
CA TYR A 140 16.26 -2.02 -5.13
C TYR A 140 17.50 -2.91 -5.21
N ARG A 141 18.60 -2.54 -4.55
CA ARG A 141 19.81 -3.37 -4.53
C ARG A 141 19.66 -4.60 -3.64
N PHE A 142 18.89 -4.49 -2.55
CA PHE A 142 18.60 -5.59 -1.63
C PHE A 142 17.67 -6.62 -2.27
N SER A 143 16.70 -6.19 -3.08
CA SER A 143 15.86 -7.11 -3.85
C SER A 143 16.60 -7.78 -5.01
N GLN A 144 17.68 -7.18 -5.48
CA GLN A 144 18.55 -7.74 -6.51
C GLN A 144 19.65 -8.66 -5.95
N CYS A 145 19.68 -8.96 -4.64
CA CYS A 145 20.61 -9.95 -4.12
C CYS A 145 20.35 -11.31 -4.82
N PRO A 146 21.31 -11.82 -5.62
CA PRO A 146 21.11 -13.03 -6.39
C PRO A 146 20.82 -14.20 -5.44
N LEU A 147 19.78 -14.95 -5.78
CA LEU A 147 19.21 -16.11 -5.07
C LEU A 147 20.20 -17.25 -4.77
N SER A 148 21.47 -17.14 -5.18
CA SER A 148 22.50 -18.15 -4.98
C SER A 148 23.11 -18.16 -3.58
N GLY A 149 22.89 -17.12 -2.76
CA GLY A 149 23.48 -17.03 -1.40
C GLY A 149 22.48 -16.93 -0.24
N CYS A 150 21.17 -16.81 -0.48
CA CYS A 150 20.19 -16.74 0.60
C CYS A 150 19.83 -18.14 1.11
N PRO A 151 19.89 -18.40 2.43
CA PRO A 151 19.47 -19.69 2.99
C PRO A 151 18.02 -19.98 2.59
N ALA A 152 17.77 -21.23 2.17
CA ALA A 152 16.55 -21.66 1.48
C ALA A 152 15.25 -21.42 2.26
N GLY A 153 15.31 -21.08 3.56
CA GLY A 153 14.16 -20.78 4.41
C GLY A 153 13.49 -19.42 4.17
N LEU A 154 14.07 -18.49 3.40
CA LEU A 154 13.51 -17.15 3.16
C LEU A 154 12.83 -16.96 1.78
N ARG A 155 12.51 -18.03 1.05
CA ARG A 155 11.74 -17.97 -0.21
C ARG A 155 10.23 -17.83 0.03
N GLY A 156 9.85 -16.87 0.87
CA GLY A 156 8.44 -16.57 1.16
C GLY A 156 7.80 -15.63 0.11
N PRO A 157 6.47 -15.44 0.16
CA PRO A 157 5.66 -14.65 -0.78
C PRO A 157 5.97 -13.13 -0.84
N LEU A 158 7.03 -12.67 -0.17
CA LEU A 158 7.48 -11.27 -0.11
C LEU A 158 8.10 -10.74 -1.41
N PHE A 159 8.33 -11.59 -2.42
CA PHE A 159 9.00 -11.18 -3.67
C PHE A 159 8.12 -10.33 -4.60
N TRP A 160 6.81 -10.55 -4.59
CA TRP A 160 5.84 -9.84 -5.47
C TRP A 160 5.65 -8.33 -5.19
N PRO A 161 5.49 -7.85 -3.95
CA PRO A 161 5.30 -6.42 -3.68
C PRO A 161 6.50 -5.54 -4.08
N VAL A 162 7.70 -6.12 -4.16
CA VAL A 162 8.91 -5.43 -4.64
C VAL A 162 8.84 -5.15 -6.14
N VAL A 163 8.21 -6.02 -6.92
CA VAL A 163 7.99 -5.81 -8.37
C VAL A 163 6.95 -4.71 -8.60
N ALA A 164 5.92 -4.59 -7.73
CA ALA A 164 4.95 -3.51 -7.80
C ALA A 164 5.58 -2.12 -7.52
N MET A 165 6.56 -2.03 -6.61
CA MET A 165 7.34 -0.78 -6.42
C MET A 165 8.16 -0.39 -7.66
N ARG A 166 8.56 -1.36 -8.50
CA ARG A 166 9.29 -1.11 -9.75
C ARG A 166 8.46 -0.26 -10.72
N HIS A 167 7.15 -0.49 -10.80
CA HIS A 167 6.25 0.29 -11.65
C HIS A 167 6.08 1.73 -11.14
N TRP A 168 5.99 1.93 -9.83
CA TRP A 168 5.85 3.27 -9.23
C TRP A 168 7.12 4.13 -9.35
N ALA A 169 8.30 3.53 -9.21
CA ALA A 169 9.57 4.24 -9.46
C ALA A 169 9.70 4.69 -10.94
N MET A 170 9.07 3.97 -11.87
CA MET A 170 9.03 4.31 -13.30
C MET A 170 8.12 5.51 -13.56
N VAL A 171 6.96 5.59 -12.90
CA VAL A 171 6.03 6.73 -12.99
C VAL A 171 6.68 8.03 -12.48
N ASP A 172 7.48 7.95 -11.42
CA ASP A 172 8.18 9.12 -10.86
C ASP A 172 9.41 9.54 -11.69
N ALA A 173 10.01 8.61 -12.44
CA ALA A 173 11.05 8.91 -13.43
C ALA A 173 10.46 9.62 -14.66
N MET A 174 9.28 9.22 -15.12
CA MET A 174 8.55 9.91 -16.21
C MET A 174 8.16 11.34 -15.81
N GLY A 175 7.71 11.56 -14.58
CA GLY A 175 7.38 12.90 -14.08
C GLY A 175 8.56 13.87 -14.04
N ARG A 176 9.78 13.37 -13.83
CA ARG A 176 11.02 14.19 -13.88
C ARG A 176 11.52 14.45 -15.29
N ALA A 177 11.34 13.52 -16.21
CA ALA A 177 11.69 13.72 -17.62
C ALA A 177 10.84 14.84 -18.26
N SER A 178 9.56 14.95 -17.91
CA SER A 178 8.69 16.02 -18.40
C SER A 178 9.01 17.39 -17.80
N ALA A 179 9.56 17.46 -16.59
CA ALA A 179 9.93 18.73 -15.94
C ALA A 179 11.31 19.28 -16.40
N GLY A 180 12.14 18.44 -17.04
CA GLY A 180 13.46 18.83 -17.54
C GLY A 180 13.47 19.46 -18.94
N LEU A 181 12.36 19.37 -19.69
CA LEU A 181 12.30 19.81 -21.09
C LEU A 181 11.83 21.28 -21.28
N SER A 182 11.66 22.05 -20.20
CA SER A 182 11.14 23.44 -20.26
C SER A 182 12.11 24.48 -19.69
N ARG A 183 13.42 24.19 -19.65
CA ARG A 183 14.46 25.19 -19.38
C ARG A 183 15.54 25.14 -20.45
N GLY A 184 15.16 25.53 -21.66
CA GLY A 184 16.12 26.06 -22.62
C GLY A 184 16.66 27.41 -22.11
N PRO A 185 17.92 27.74 -22.38
CA PRO A 185 18.50 29.03 -22.01
C PRO A 185 17.91 30.11 -22.91
N VAL A 186 17.08 31.00 -22.35
CA VAL A 186 16.82 32.30 -22.99
C VAL A 186 18.06 33.15 -22.69
N ALA A 187 19.11 32.93 -23.48
CA ALA A 187 20.27 33.79 -23.55
C ALA A 187 19.86 35.13 -24.16
N GLY A 188 20.46 36.20 -23.63
CA GLY A 188 19.94 37.56 -23.70
C GLY A 188 19.91 38.17 -25.10
N ILE A 189 18.89 39.01 -25.30
CA ILE A 189 18.89 40.13 -26.23
C ILE A 189 18.12 41.24 -25.54
N PHE A 190 18.82 42.14 -24.84
CA PHE A 190 18.42 43.54 -24.68
C PHE A 190 19.66 44.31 -24.19
N ALA A 191 20.48 44.67 -25.17
CA ALA A 191 21.44 45.75 -25.09
C ALA A 191 21.05 46.72 -26.21
N ALA A 192 20.46 47.86 -25.81
CA ALA A 192 20.46 49.15 -26.49
C ALA A 192 19.62 50.11 -25.63
#